data_AF-A0A9D6DCH2-F1
#
_entry.id   AF-A0A9D6DCH2-F1
#
_cell.length_a   1.000
_cell.length_b   1.000
_cell.length_c   1.000
_cell.angle_alpha   90.00
_cell.angle_beta   90.00
_cell.angle_gamma   90.00
#
_symmetry.space_group_name_H-M   'P 1'
#
loop_
_entity.id
_entity.type
_entity.pdbx_description
1 polymer ?
#
loop_
_entity_poly.entity_id
_entity_poly.type
_entity_poly.pdbx_seq_one_letter_code
_entity_poly.pdbx_strand_id
1 'polypeptide(L)'
;MNIASVVVRARPEHFPELHESLGAIRGVEIHGESADNGRMVVTIEDGDGYAVSDSLTAINLTRHVLSITLAYEYTDQGLDTGGMK
;
A
#
# COMPACT_ATOMS: atom_id res chain seq x y z
N MET A 1 -6.02 -10.87 9.68
CA MET A 1 -5.45 -10.48 8.39
C MET A 1 -6.07 -9.17 7.96
N ASN A 2 -5.22 -8.22 7.59
CA ASN A 2 -5.62 -6.93 7.05
C ASN A 2 -4.89 -6.70 5.72
N ILE A 3 -5.63 -6.21 4.73
CA ILE A 3 -5.10 -5.94 3.39
C ILE A 3 -5.56 -4.55 2.98
N ALA A 4 -4.66 -3.74 2.42
CA ALA A 4 -5.00 -2.47 1.81
C ALA A 4 -4.43 -2.40 0.40
N SER A 5 -5.17 -1.78 -0.51
CA SER A 5 -4.62 -1.33 -1.79
C SER A 5 -4.56 0.18 -1.80
N VAL A 6 -3.43 0.73 -2.23
CA VAL A 6 -3.22 2.17 -2.36
C VAL A 6 -2.76 2.53 -3.77
N VAL A 7 -3.18 3.70 -4.21
CA VAL A 7 -2.59 4.39 -5.35
C VAL A 7 -1.53 5.35 -4.82
N VAL A 8 -0.27 5.08 -5.15
CA VAL A 8 0.85 5.96 -4.88
C VAL A 8 0.98 6.93 -6.05
N ARG A 9 1.06 8.24 -5.77
CA ARG A 9 1.37 9.25 -6.78
C ARG A 9 2.82 9.65 -6.68
N ALA A 10 3.51 9.63 -7.82
CA ALA A 10 4.88 10.07 -7.95
C ALA A 10 5.15 10.56 -9.37
N ARG A 11 6.28 11.23 -9.58
CA ARG A 11 6.70 11.60 -10.94
C ARG A 11 7.34 10.38 -11.63
N PRO A 12 7.05 10.11 -12.92
CA PRO A 12 7.52 8.90 -13.61
C PRO A 12 9.05 8.74 -13.62
N GLU A 13 9.81 9.84 -13.64
CA GLU A 13 11.27 9.81 -13.57
C GLU A 13 11.83 9.15 -12.30
N HIS A 14 11.01 9.02 -11.25
CA HIS A 14 11.39 8.41 -9.98
C HIS A 14 10.85 6.98 -9.79
N PHE A 15 10.11 6.43 -10.75
CA PHE A 15 9.55 5.07 -10.61
C PHE A 15 10.62 4.00 -10.38
N PRO A 16 11.78 3.98 -11.06
CA PRO A 16 12.82 3.00 -10.79
C PRO A 16 13.32 3.01 -9.33
N GLU A 17 13.55 4.20 -8.75
CA GLU A 17 13.94 4.36 -7.33
C GLU A 17 12.81 3.96 -6.38
N LEU A 18 11.55 4.21 -6.77
CA LEU A 18 10.38 3.81 -6.01
C LEU A 18 10.14 2.29 -6.03
N HIS A 19 10.45 1.59 -7.12
CA HIS A 19 10.41 0.12 -7.14
C HIS A 19 11.34 -0.47 -6.08
N GLU A 20 12.57 0.04 -6.01
CA GLU A 20 13.55 -0.43 -5.02
C GLU A 20 13.13 -0.07 -3.59
N SER A 21 12.76 1.19 -3.34
CA SER A 21 12.46 1.67 -1.99
C SER A 21 11.13 1.14 -1.44
N LEU A 22 10.07 1.10 -2.26
CA LEU A 22 8.79 0.54 -1.83
C LEU A 22 8.84 -0.98 -1.72
N GLY A 23 9.56 -1.67 -2.62
CA GLY A 23 9.76 -3.12 -2.57
C GLY A 23 10.56 -3.60 -1.35
N ALA A 24 11.29 -2.69 -0.68
CA ALA A 24 11.98 -2.98 0.57
C ALA A 24 11.08 -2.88 1.82
N ILE A 25 9.85 -2.36 1.69
CA ILE A 25 8.91 -2.23 2.81
C ILE A 25 8.21 -3.57 3.00
N ARG A 26 8.16 -4.07 4.25
CA ARG A 26 7.51 -5.36 4.55
C ARG A 26 6.02 -5.34 4.21
N GLY A 27 5.56 -6.42 3.58
CA GLY A 27 4.18 -6.61 3.16
C GLY A 27 3.74 -5.76 1.97
N VAL A 28 4.66 -5.05 1.30
CA VAL A 28 4.35 -4.21 0.14
C VAL A 28 4.64 -4.93 -1.16
N GLU A 29 3.67 -4.94 -2.07
CA GLU A 29 3.81 -5.45 -3.43
C GLU A 29 3.34 -4.41 -4.46
N ILE A 30 4.11 -4.17 -5.51
CA ILE A 30 3.78 -3.25 -6.59
C ILE A 30 3.19 -4.06 -7.75
N HIS A 31 1.94 -3.78 -8.14
CA HIS A 31 1.26 -4.53 -9.21
C HIS A 31 1.29 -3.84 -10.57
N GLY A 32 1.55 -2.53 -10.60
CA GLY A 32 1.63 -1.81 -11.86
C GLY A 32 1.83 -0.31 -11.69
N GLU A 33 2.17 0.33 -12.79
CA GLU A 33 2.41 1.78 -12.85
C GLU A 33 1.91 2.36 -14.17
N SER A 34 1.62 3.66 -14.16
CA SER A 34 1.21 4.42 -15.34
C SER A 34 1.97 5.74 -15.36
N ALA A 35 2.93 5.84 -16.29
CA ALA A 35 3.71 7.05 -16.49
C ALA A 35 2.84 8.25 -16.91
N ASP A 36 1.78 8.00 -17.70
CA ASP A 36 0.88 9.05 -18.23
C ASP A 36 0.17 9.85 -17.12
N ASN A 37 -0.13 9.20 -15.99
CA ASN A 37 -0.87 9.82 -14.89
C ASN A 37 -0.10 9.83 -13.55
N GLY A 38 1.15 9.35 -13.54
CA GLY A 38 2.03 9.36 -12.38
C GLY A 38 1.52 8.51 -11.21
N ARG A 39 0.96 7.33 -11.50
CA ARG A 39 0.37 6.42 -10.50
C ARG A 39 1.08 5.09 -10.45
N MET A 40 1.21 4.54 -9.24
CA MET A 40 1.60 3.16 -8.98
C MET A 40 0.52 2.50 -8.12
N VAL A 41 0.13 1.27 -8.45
CA VAL A 41 -0.82 0.47 -7.67
C VAL A 41 -0.03 -0.47 -6.78
N VAL A 42 -0.31 -0.39 -5.48
CA VAL A 42 0.41 -1.12 -4.44
C VAL A 42 -0.57 -1.85 -3.54
N THR A 43 -0.26 -3.09 -3.20
CA THR A 43 -0.97 -3.86 -2.16
C THR A 43 -0.10 -3.93 -0.91
N ILE A 44 -0.75 -3.90 0.24
CA ILE A 44 -0.16 -3.97 1.57
C ILE A 44 -0.88 -5.05 2.34
N GLU A 45 -0.15 -6.03 2.85
CA GLU A 45 -0.67 -7.09 3.74
C GLU A 45 0.06 -7.01 5.09
N ASP A 46 -0.65 -7.23 6.20
CA ASP A 46 0.00 -7.38 7.51
C ASP A 46 0.74 -8.71 7.64
N GLY A 47 1.58 -8.83 8.67
CA GLY A 47 2.31 -10.07 8.91
C GLY A 47 2.99 -10.08 10.27
N ASP A 48 3.83 -11.08 10.50
CA ASP A 48 4.48 -11.29 11.79
C ASP A 48 5.34 -10.06 12.18
N GLY A 49 4.86 -9.34 13.19
CA GLY A 49 5.54 -8.17 13.75
C GLY A 49 5.43 -6.89 12.91
N TYR A 50 4.40 -6.73 12.09
CA TYR A 50 4.04 -5.45 11.45
C TYR A 50 2.56 -5.38 11.06
N ALA A 51 1.98 -4.18 11.14
CA ALA A 51 0.63 -3.89 10.69
C ALA A 51 0.62 -3.17 9.34
N VAL A 52 -0.51 -3.23 8.62
CA VAL A 52 -0.75 -2.44 7.41
C VAL A 52 -0.48 -0.94 7.63
N SER A 53 -0.82 -0.41 8.81
CA SER A 53 -0.58 0.99 9.17
C SER A 53 0.89 1.39 9.19
N ASP A 54 1.77 0.46 9.57
CA ASP A 54 3.22 0.70 9.61
C ASP A 54 3.74 0.87 8.17
N SER A 55 3.31 0.00 7.27
CA SER A 55 3.69 0.05 5.85
C SER A 55 3.07 1.25 5.13
N LEU A 56 1.82 1.61 5.42
CA LEU A 56 1.20 2.86 4.92
C LEU A 56 2.02 4.09 5.31
N THR A 57 2.45 4.16 6.57
CA THR A 57 3.28 5.24 7.08
C THR A 57 4.63 5.26 6.38
N ALA A 58 5.27 4.10 6.22
CA ALA A 58 6.55 3.98 5.52
C ALA A 58 6.44 4.46 4.06
N ILE A 59 5.42 4.01 3.31
CA ILE A 59 5.19 4.44 1.92
C ILE A 59 4.99 5.96 1.86
N ASN A 60 4.17 6.53 2.75
CA ASN A 60 3.89 7.97 2.73
C ASN A 60 5.12 8.84 3.05
N LEU A 61 6.11 8.28 3.76
CA LEU A 61 7.36 8.95 4.10
C LEU A 61 8.49 8.68 3.09
N THR A 62 8.30 7.74 2.16
CA THR A 62 9.29 7.42 1.13
C THR A 62 9.56 8.62 0.23
N ARG A 63 10.84 8.89 -0.02
CA ARG A 63 11.27 9.96 -0.93
C ARG A 63 10.60 9.79 -2.30
N HIS A 64 10.17 10.90 -2.91
CA HIS A 64 9.45 10.96 -4.18
C HIS A 64 7.99 10.50 -4.19
N VAL A 65 7.47 9.93 -3.09
CA VAL A 65 6.03 9.78 -2.92
C VAL A 65 5.41 11.16 -2.69
N LEU A 66 4.49 11.54 -3.58
CA LEU A 66 3.78 12.82 -3.50
C LEU A 66 2.50 12.71 -2.67
N SER A 67 1.82 11.56 -2.75
CA SER A 67 0.62 11.24 -1.97
C SER A 67 0.29 9.77 -2.08
N ILE A 68 -0.42 9.24 -1.09
CA ILE A 68 -1.10 7.94 -1.17
C ILE A 68 -2.62 8.13 -1.10
N THR A 69 -3.37 7.35 -1.86
CA THR A 69 -4.83 7.29 -1.77
C THR A 69 -5.26 5.84 -1.57
N LEU A 70 -6.00 5.59 -0.49
CA LEU A 70 -6.59 4.27 -0.23
C LEU A 70 -7.64 3.96 -1.31
N ALA A 71 -7.45 2.85 -2.00
CA ALA A 71 -8.35 2.36 -3.05
C ALA A 71 -9.23 1.22 -2.55
N TYR A 72 -8.70 0.39 -1.65
CA TYR A 72 -9.40 -0.75 -1.07
C TYR A 72 -8.85 -1.07 0.32
N GLU A 73 -9.71 -1.58 1.20
CA GLU A 73 -9.34 -2.10 2.50
C GLU A 73 -10.17 -3.35 2.82
N TYR A 74 -9.50 -4.33 3.43
CA TYR A 74 -10.08 -5.53 4.01
C TYR A 74 -9.57 -5.69 5.44
N THR A 75 -10.47 -6.07 6.34
CA THR A 75 -10.14 -6.46 7.72
C THR A 75 -11.00 -7.64 8.15
N ASP A 76 -10.37 -8.67 8.73
CA ASP A 76 -11.10 -9.81 9.31
C ASP A 76 -12.07 -9.39 10.43
N GLN A 77 -11.83 -8.26 11.11
CA GLN A 77 -12.72 -7.82 12.20
C GLN A 77 -14.10 -7.37 11.72
N GLY A 78 -14.28 -7.10 10.43
CA GLY A 78 -15.56 -6.68 9.84
C GLY A 78 -16.50 -7.84 9.49
N LEU A 79 -16.06 -9.10 9.64
CA LEU A 79 -16.82 -10.30 9.27
C LEU A 79 -17.53 -10.96 10.46
N ASP A 80 -17.65 -10.29 11.61
CA ASP A 80 -18.52 -10.75 12.70
C ASP A 80 -19.98 -10.63 12.25
N THR A 81 -20.45 -11.62 11.50
CA THR A 81 -21.86 -11.85 11.24
C THR A 81 -22.48 -12.18 12.58
N GLY A 82 -22.93 -11.13 13.28
CA GLY A 82 -23.52 -11.23 14.61
C GLY A 82 -24.36 -12.49 14.71
N GLY A 83 -23.84 -13.47 15.44
CA GLY A 83 -24.58 -14.67 15.75
C GLY A 83 -25.87 -14.23 16.39
N MET A 84 -27.00 -14.52 15.73
CA MET A 84 -28.30 -14.54 16.39
C MET A 84 -28.16 -15.49 17.58
N LYS A 85 -27.95 -14.92 18.76
CA LYS A 85 -28.26 -15.55 20.03
C LYS A 85 -29.67 -15.13 20.44
#